data_AF-A0A453GH94-F1
#
_entry.id   AF-A0A453GH94-F1
#
_cell.length_a   1.000
_cell.length_b   1.000
_cell.length_c   1.000
_cell.angle_alpha   90.00
_cell.angle_beta   90.00
_cell.angle_gamma   90.00
#
_symmetry.space_group_name_H-M   'P 1'
#
loop_
_entity.id
_entity.type
_entity.pdbx_description
1 polymer ?
#
loop_
_entity_poly.entity_id
_entity_poly.type
_entity_poly.pdbx_seq_one_letter_code
_entity_poly.pdbx_strand_id
1 'polypeptide(L)'
;QVDREERPDVDKVYMTYVSALYGGGGWPLTVFLSPNLKPLMGGTYFPPDDKYGRPGFKTILRKVKEAWDTKRDALEKSGNVVIEQLRDALSAKANFQDVPNDVAVLYVDQCVEKLASSYDPKFGGFGSAPKFPRPVEDCIMLYKFRKHMEARQESEAQNIMKMVTHTLQCMARGGVHDHVGGGFHRYSVDECWHVPHFEKMLYDQGQIANVYLDTYVITGDEYYSSVARDILDYLRRDMIGEDGEIFSAEDADSAEYEGAPRKKEGSFYVWTSQEIEDTLGENAELFKNHYYVKSSGNCDLSGMSDPHNEFSGKNVLIERKPGSLMASKYGKSVDEYYGILGECRQKLFDVRSKRPRPHLDDKVLVHMLTAACF
;
A
#
# COMPACT_ATOMS: atom_id res chain seq x y z
N GLN A 1 -13.81 16.26 -14.77
CA GLN A 1 -12.95 15.48 -13.86
C GLN A 1 -12.49 16.44 -12.78
N VAL A 2 -12.48 16.02 -11.52
CA VAL A 2 -12.01 16.84 -10.41
C VAL A 2 -10.75 16.16 -9.88
N ASP A 3 -9.67 16.92 -9.76
CA ASP A 3 -8.47 16.44 -9.09
C ASP A 3 -8.70 16.50 -7.57
N ARG A 4 -8.50 15.37 -6.88
CA ARG A 4 -8.74 15.27 -5.44
C ARG A 4 -7.72 16.07 -4.62
N GLU A 5 -6.52 16.27 -5.15
CA GLU A 5 -5.44 16.99 -4.47
C GLU A 5 -5.69 18.50 -4.56
N GLU A 6 -6.25 18.97 -5.69
CA GLU A 6 -6.68 20.36 -5.83
C GLU A 6 -7.99 20.65 -5.08
N ARG A 7 -8.91 19.66 -4.99
CA ARG A 7 -10.23 19.80 -4.36
C ARG A 7 -10.55 18.67 -3.37
N PRO A 8 -9.77 18.55 -2.27
CA PRO A 8 -9.97 17.50 -1.25
C PRO A 8 -11.29 17.67 -0.51
N ASP A 9 -11.83 18.89 -0.47
CA ASP A 9 -13.16 19.19 0.07
C ASP A 9 -14.27 18.49 -0.73
N VAL A 10 -14.18 18.52 -2.06
CA VAL A 10 -15.15 17.88 -2.96
C VAL A 10 -15.03 16.37 -2.91
N ASP A 11 -13.80 15.86 -2.97
CA ASP A 11 -13.52 14.44 -2.87
C ASP A 11 -14.06 13.86 -1.56
N LYS A 12 -13.79 14.51 -0.41
CA LYS A 12 -14.25 14.04 0.90
C LYS A 12 -15.76 13.88 0.95
N VAL A 13 -16.54 14.84 0.46
CA VAL A 13 -18.01 14.77 0.47
C VAL A 13 -18.51 13.57 -0.33
N TYR A 14 -18.02 13.42 -1.55
CA TYR A 14 -18.50 12.39 -2.47
C TYR A 14 -17.95 11.00 -2.17
N MET A 15 -16.70 10.89 -1.70
CA MET A 15 -16.12 9.64 -1.21
C MET A 15 -16.88 9.14 0.02
N THR A 16 -17.24 10.03 0.94
CA THR A 16 -18.03 9.65 2.12
C THR A 16 -19.43 9.20 1.72
N TYR A 17 -20.07 9.85 0.73
CA TYR A 17 -21.34 9.39 0.17
C TYR A 17 -21.26 7.97 -0.40
N VAL A 18 -20.26 7.70 -1.25
CA VAL A 18 -20.08 6.36 -1.85
C VAL A 18 -19.77 5.32 -0.78
N SER A 19 -18.87 5.65 0.16
CA SER A 19 -18.51 4.75 1.26
C SER A 19 -19.70 4.42 2.16
N ALA A 20 -20.55 5.40 2.46
CA ALA A 20 -21.73 5.21 3.29
C ALA A 20 -22.79 4.30 2.63
N LEU A 21 -22.94 4.39 1.31
CA LEU A 21 -23.94 3.59 0.58
C LEU A 21 -23.47 2.17 0.25
N TYR A 22 -22.19 2.01 -0.08
CA TYR A 22 -21.67 0.75 -0.62
C TYR A 22 -20.71 0.03 0.33
N GLY A 23 -20.45 0.60 1.52
CA GLY A 23 -19.54 0.04 2.52
C GLY A 23 -18.06 0.21 2.19
N GLY A 24 -17.73 0.97 1.15
CA GLY A 24 -16.37 1.25 0.72
C GLY A 24 -16.31 2.20 -0.47
N GLY A 25 -15.13 2.74 -0.74
CA GLY A 25 -14.86 3.66 -1.84
C GLY A 25 -13.36 3.77 -2.09
N GLY A 26 -12.99 4.23 -3.27
CA GLY A 26 -11.61 4.42 -3.70
C GLY A 26 -11.54 5.18 -5.01
N TRP A 27 -10.33 5.27 -5.55
CA TRP A 27 -10.06 6.01 -6.78
C TRP A 27 -9.75 5.07 -7.95
N PRO A 28 -10.11 5.45 -9.19
CA PRO A 28 -10.85 6.67 -9.55
C PRO A 28 -12.32 6.62 -9.12
N LEU A 29 -12.77 7.67 -8.45
CA LEU A 29 -14.14 7.83 -7.96
C LEU A 29 -15.01 8.42 -9.08
N THR A 30 -16.15 7.79 -9.34
CA THR A 30 -17.18 8.33 -10.24
C THR A 30 -18.46 8.56 -9.46
N VAL A 31 -19.00 9.78 -9.51
CA VAL A 31 -20.30 10.11 -8.91
C VAL A 31 -21.18 10.83 -9.93
N PHE A 32 -22.43 10.38 -10.03
CA PHE A 32 -23.47 10.98 -10.84
C PHE A 32 -24.27 11.95 -9.98
N LEU A 33 -24.34 13.21 -10.40
CA LEU A 33 -24.96 14.29 -9.64
C LEU A 33 -26.26 14.75 -10.31
N SER A 34 -27.19 15.24 -9.50
CA SER A 34 -28.33 16.02 -9.97
C SER A 34 -27.90 17.42 -10.46
N PRO A 35 -28.75 18.17 -11.16
CA PRO A 35 -28.46 19.57 -11.54
C PRO A 35 -28.12 20.48 -10.35
N ASN A 36 -28.56 20.12 -9.14
CA ASN A 36 -28.27 20.85 -7.90
C ASN A 36 -27.04 20.27 -7.15
N LEU A 37 -26.18 19.52 -7.84
CA LEU A 37 -24.93 18.94 -7.35
C LEU A 37 -25.07 17.87 -6.25
N LYS A 38 -26.28 17.32 -6.09
CA LYS A 38 -26.54 16.28 -5.08
C LYS A 38 -26.24 14.90 -5.65
N PRO A 39 -25.52 14.04 -4.92
CA PRO A 39 -25.14 12.73 -5.42
C PRO A 39 -26.35 11.81 -5.54
N LEU A 40 -26.46 11.15 -6.70
CA LEU A 40 -27.53 10.22 -7.04
C LEU A 40 -27.06 8.77 -6.99
N MET A 41 -25.82 8.55 -7.44
CA MET A 41 -25.17 7.25 -7.48
C MET A 41 -23.66 7.45 -7.59
N GLY A 42 -22.86 6.49 -7.14
CA GLY A 42 -21.44 6.51 -7.40
C GLY A 42 -20.80 5.14 -7.30
N GLY A 43 -19.50 5.09 -7.54
CA GLY A 43 -18.71 3.88 -7.41
C GLY A 43 -17.24 4.14 -7.71
N THR A 44 -16.44 3.12 -7.43
CA THR A 44 -15.00 3.11 -7.68
C THR A 44 -14.73 2.31 -8.95
N TYR A 45 -14.06 2.93 -9.91
CA TYR A 45 -13.62 2.32 -11.17
C TYR A 45 -14.70 1.51 -11.91
N PHE A 46 -15.38 2.14 -12.88
CA PHE A 46 -16.24 1.44 -13.81
C PHE A 46 -15.48 1.07 -15.09
N PRO A 47 -15.36 -0.21 -15.46
CA PRO A 47 -14.65 -0.59 -16.68
C PRO A 47 -15.36 -0.04 -17.93
N PRO A 48 -14.68 0.15 -19.07
CA PRO A 48 -15.32 0.69 -20.28
C PRO A 48 -16.53 -0.14 -20.76
N ASP A 49 -16.43 -1.47 -20.61
CA ASP A 49 -17.44 -2.45 -20.99
C ASP A 49 -17.71 -3.43 -19.82
N ASP A 50 -18.82 -4.16 -19.89
CA ASP A 50 -19.20 -5.14 -18.86
C ASP A 50 -18.15 -6.26 -18.79
N LYS A 51 -17.37 -6.31 -17.71
CA LYS A 51 -16.28 -7.27 -17.50
C LYS A 51 -16.11 -7.61 -16.02
N TYR A 52 -15.46 -8.74 -15.75
CA TYR A 52 -15.13 -9.20 -14.39
C TYR A 52 -16.34 -9.30 -13.44
N GLY A 53 -17.51 -9.66 -13.98
CA GLY A 53 -18.75 -9.73 -13.20
C GLY A 53 -19.30 -8.36 -12.75
N ARG A 54 -18.78 -7.25 -13.28
CA ARG A 54 -19.20 -5.88 -12.96
C ARG A 54 -19.74 -5.17 -14.21
N PRO A 55 -20.77 -4.34 -14.06
CA PRO A 55 -21.27 -3.51 -15.15
C PRO A 55 -20.21 -2.47 -15.54
N GLY A 56 -20.00 -2.30 -16.84
CA GLY A 56 -19.19 -1.26 -17.41
C GLY A 56 -19.89 0.10 -17.40
N PHE A 57 -19.13 1.14 -17.67
CA PHE A 57 -19.55 2.53 -17.57
C PHE A 57 -20.76 2.83 -18.46
N LYS A 58 -20.82 2.23 -19.67
CA LYS A 58 -21.99 2.35 -20.57
C LYS A 58 -23.27 1.79 -19.97
N THR A 59 -23.18 0.64 -19.28
CA THR A 59 -24.32 0.02 -18.61
C THR A 59 -24.75 0.82 -17.39
N ILE A 60 -23.80 1.32 -16.62
CA ILE A 60 -24.06 2.23 -15.50
C ILE A 60 -24.78 3.51 -15.98
N LEU A 61 -24.29 4.14 -17.04
CA LEU A 61 -24.91 5.34 -17.62
C LEU A 61 -26.38 5.11 -18.02
N ARG A 62 -26.68 3.98 -18.66
CA ARG A 62 -28.06 3.63 -19.02
C ARG A 62 -28.94 3.47 -17.79
N LYS A 63 -28.44 2.79 -16.74
CA LYS A 63 -29.18 2.61 -15.48
C LYS A 63 -29.44 3.93 -14.75
N VAL A 64 -28.44 4.81 -14.70
CA VAL A 64 -28.59 6.15 -14.11
C VAL A 64 -29.61 6.96 -14.89
N LYS A 65 -29.56 6.93 -16.23
CA LYS A 65 -30.55 7.60 -17.09
C LYS A 65 -31.97 7.06 -16.86
N GLU A 66 -32.15 5.75 -16.87
CA GLU A 66 -33.45 5.12 -16.65
C GLU A 66 -34.01 5.48 -15.27
N ALA A 67 -33.18 5.42 -14.22
CA ALA A 67 -33.58 5.77 -12.88
C ALA A 67 -33.94 7.27 -12.76
N TRP A 68 -33.21 8.14 -13.47
CA TRP A 68 -33.53 9.57 -13.55
C TRP A 68 -34.88 9.82 -14.25
N ASP A 69 -35.13 9.16 -15.37
CA ASP A 69 -36.36 9.37 -16.16
C ASP A 69 -37.60 8.79 -15.45
N THR A 70 -37.45 7.69 -14.70
CA THR A 70 -38.57 6.94 -14.11
C THR A 70 -38.79 7.17 -12.61
N LYS A 71 -37.73 7.53 -11.86
CA LYS A 71 -37.73 7.59 -10.39
C LYS A 71 -37.02 8.83 -9.84
N ARG A 72 -37.10 9.96 -10.55
CA ARG A 72 -36.41 11.21 -10.20
C ARG A 72 -36.59 11.64 -8.75
N ASP A 73 -37.84 11.76 -8.30
CA ASP A 73 -38.14 12.26 -6.95
C ASP A 73 -37.55 11.37 -5.84
N ALA A 74 -37.53 10.05 -6.07
CA ALA A 74 -36.96 9.09 -5.14
C ALA A 74 -35.43 9.21 -5.08
N LEU A 75 -34.77 9.38 -6.23
CA LEU A 75 -33.33 9.59 -6.32
C LEU A 75 -32.91 10.91 -5.64
N GLU A 76 -33.62 12.00 -5.93
CA GLU A 76 -33.33 13.30 -5.32
C GLU A 76 -33.57 13.27 -3.79
N LYS A 77 -34.64 12.61 -3.31
CA LYS A 77 -34.85 12.42 -1.87
C LYS A 77 -33.76 11.59 -1.21
N SER A 78 -33.33 10.49 -1.84
CA SER A 78 -32.26 9.64 -1.29
C SER A 78 -30.93 10.40 -1.19
N GLY A 79 -30.55 11.13 -2.24
CA GLY A 79 -29.36 11.98 -2.23
C GLY A 79 -29.42 13.09 -1.16
N ASN A 80 -30.60 13.69 -0.94
CA ASN A 80 -30.80 14.69 0.12
C ASN A 80 -30.57 14.11 1.51
N VAL A 81 -31.15 12.95 1.82
CA VAL A 81 -31.03 12.34 3.15
C VAL A 81 -29.58 12.04 3.48
N VAL A 82 -28.83 11.45 2.53
CA VAL A 82 -27.42 11.11 2.77
C VAL A 82 -26.58 12.38 2.90
N ILE A 83 -26.79 13.42 2.08
CA ILE A 83 -26.06 14.69 2.20
C ILE A 83 -26.38 15.42 3.51
N GLU A 84 -27.63 15.45 3.97
CA GLU A 84 -27.98 16.08 5.25
C GLU A 84 -27.34 15.33 6.42
N GLN A 85 -27.39 13.98 6.42
CA GLN A 85 -26.69 13.18 7.43
C GLN A 85 -25.17 13.37 7.41
N LEU A 86 -24.58 13.46 6.21
CA LEU A 86 -23.16 13.77 6.05
C LEU A 86 -22.83 15.18 6.53
N ARG A 87 -23.69 16.14 6.22
CA ARG A 87 -23.53 17.53 6.67
C ARG A 87 -23.59 17.57 8.19
N ASP A 88 -24.54 16.91 8.83
CA ASP A 88 -24.63 16.85 10.29
C ASP A 88 -23.39 16.19 10.90
N ALA A 89 -22.93 15.07 10.33
CA ALA A 89 -21.73 14.38 10.78
C ALA A 89 -20.44 15.20 10.59
N LEU A 90 -20.34 15.97 9.50
CA LEU A 90 -19.18 16.83 9.20
C LEU A 90 -19.25 18.19 9.93
N SER A 91 -20.46 18.66 10.27
CA SER A 91 -20.71 19.90 11.02
C SER A 91 -20.59 19.70 12.53
N ALA A 92 -20.69 18.45 13.01
CA ALA A 92 -20.35 18.07 14.35
C ALA A 92 -18.87 18.36 14.60
N LYS A 93 -18.57 19.58 15.09
CA LYS A 93 -17.29 19.91 15.70
C LYS A 93 -17.20 19.13 17.01
N ALA A 94 -16.77 17.89 16.94
CA ALA A 94 -16.29 17.19 18.13
C ALA A 94 -15.03 17.93 18.60
N ASN A 95 -15.16 18.75 19.64
CA ASN A 95 -13.97 19.20 20.34
C ASN A 95 -13.40 17.97 21.05
N PHE A 96 -12.11 17.71 20.88
CA PHE A 96 -11.42 16.57 21.48
C PHE A 96 -11.56 16.52 23.01
N GLN A 97 -11.92 17.66 23.64
CA GLN A 97 -12.16 17.80 25.08
C GLN A 97 -13.53 17.27 25.54
N ASP A 98 -14.47 17.00 24.63
CA ASP A 98 -15.85 16.65 24.98
C ASP A 98 -16.13 15.13 24.98
N VAL A 99 -15.16 14.29 24.61
CA VAL A 99 -15.31 12.82 24.65
C VAL A 99 -14.79 12.31 25.99
N PRO A 100 -15.65 11.70 26.84
CA PRO A 100 -15.21 11.07 28.08
C PRO A 100 -14.13 10.02 27.80
N ASN A 101 -13.09 9.97 28.64
CA ASN A 101 -11.93 9.11 28.41
C ASN A 101 -12.29 7.61 28.39
N ASP A 102 -13.29 7.20 29.15
CA ASP A 102 -13.88 5.85 29.14
C ASP A 102 -14.52 5.49 27.79
N VAL A 103 -15.19 6.46 27.15
CA VAL A 103 -15.76 6.29 25.81
C VAL A 103 -14.65 6.15 24.76
N ALA A 104 -13.58 6.95 24.85
CA ALA A 104 -12.43 6.83 23.96
C ALA A 104 -11.73 5.47 24.07
N VAL A 105 -11.52 4.97 25.30
CA VAL A 105 -10.95 3.63 25.56
C VAL A 105 -11.84 2.54 24.97
N LEU A 106 -13.16 2.63 25.15
CA LEU A 106 -14.11 1.67 24.59
C LEU A 106 -13.99 1.57 23.06
N TYR A 107 -13.88 2.71 22.36
CA TYR A 107 -13.75 2.70 20.91
C TYR A 107 -12.40 2.15 20.43
N VAL A 108 -11.30 2.43 21.15
CA VAL A 108 -10.00 1.81 20.84
C VAL A 108 -10.09 0.29 20.99
N ASP A 109 -10.76 -0.20 22.03
CA ASP A 109 -10.91 -1.63 22.26
C ASP A 109 -11.72 -2.30 21.15
N GLN A 110 -12.83 -1.68 20.73
CA GLN A 110 -13.62 -2.16 19.58
C GLN A 110 -12.82 -2.14 18.27
N CYS A 111 -11.99 -1.11 18.05
CA CYS A 111 -11.10 -1.04 16.90
C CYS A 111 -10.09 -2.20 16.91
N VAL A 112 -9.45 -2.47 18.05
CA VAL A 112 -8.48 -3.57 18.18
C VAL A 112 -9.15 -4.92 17.98
N GLU A 113 -10.33 -5.15 18.57
CA GLU A 113 -11.07 -6.40 18.38
C GLU A 113 -11.41 -6.63 16.90
N LYS A 114 -11.85 -5.57 16.19
CA LYS A 114 -12.12 -5.63 14.76
C LYS A 114 -10.86 -5.93 13.96
N LEU A 115 -9.75 -5.25 14.25
CA LEU A 115 -8.46 -5.51 13.60
C LEU A 115 -8.02 -6.96 13.83
N ALA A 116 -8.00 -7.43 15.08
CA ALA A 116 -7.65 -8.80 15.43
C ALA A 116 -8.54 -9.83 14.72
N SER A 117 -9.84 -9.55 14.53
CA SER A 117 -10.75 -10.43 13.79
C SER A 117 -10.48 -10.48 12.29
N SER A 118 -9.88 -9.42 11.73
CA SER A 118 -9.54 -9.30 10.31
C SER A 118 -8.08 -9.65 10.00
N TYR A 119 -7.29 -9.97 11.03
CA TYR A 119 -5.88 -10.32 10.90
C TYR A 119 -5.71 -11.58 10.06
N ASP A 120 -4.76 -11.55 9.14
CA ASP A 120 -4.38 -12.71 8.33
C ASP A 120 -3.24 -13.48 9.01
N PRO A 121 -3.50 -14.64 9.64
CA PRO A 121 -2.46 -15.41 10.32
C PRO A 121 -1.48 -16.08 9.37
N LYS A 122 -1.78 -16.15 8.06
CA LYS A 122 -0.95 -16.82 7.06
C LYS A 122 0.04 -15.86 6.42
N PHE A 123 -0.39 -14.64 6.12
CA PHE A 123 0.42 -13.65 5.41
C PHE A 123 0.60 -12.33 6.15
N GLY A 124 0.07 -12.19 7.36
CA GLY A 124 0.10 -10.93 8.09
C GLY A 124 -0.75 -9.83 7.44
N GLY A 125 -0.86 -8.71 8.12
CA GLY A 125 -1.76 -7.61 7.76
C GLY A 125 -3.21 -7.89 8.11
N PHE A 126 -4.07 -6.96 7.71
CA PHE A 126 -5.49 -6.96 8.03
C PHE A 126 -6.33 -6.92 6.74
N GLY A 127 -7.30 -7.83 6.63
CA GLY A 127 -8.16 -7.96 5.45
C GLY A 127 -7.57 -8.81 4.33
N SER A 128 -8.22 -8.74 3.15
CA SER A 128 -7.90 -9.55 1.96
C SER A 128 -7.16 -8.76 0.88
N ALA A 129 -6.88 -9.41 -0.25
CA ALA A 129 -6.40 -8.75 -1.47
C ALA A 129 -7.41 -7.70 -2.03
N PRO A 130 -6.94 -6.60 -2.65
CA PRO A 130 -5.56 -6.11 -2.65
C PRO A 130 -5.12 -5.70 -1.24
N LYS A 131 -3.89 -6.04 -0.87
CA LYS A 131 -3.37 -5.88 0.49
C LYS A 131 -2.49 -4.63 0.59
N PHE A 132 -2.90 -3.68 1.43
CA PHE A 132 -2.24 -2.40 1.63
C PHE A 132 -1.38 -2.42 2.89
N PRO A 133 -0.17 -1.80 2.89
CA PRO A 133 0.47 -1.33 4.10
C PRO A 133 -0.48 -0.40 4.86
N ARG A 134 -0.84 -0.75 6.09
CA ARG A 134 -1.75 0.07 6.93
C ARG A 134 -1.11 0.38 8.29
N PRO A 135 -0.01 1.14 8.30
CA PRO A 135 0.79 1.39 9.51
C PRO A 135 -0.03 1.98 10.67
N VAL A 136 -1.07 2.78 10.39
CA VAL A 136 -1.97 3.31 11.44
C VAL A 136 -2.68 2.20 12.22
N GLU A 137 -3.06 1.10 11.56
CA GLU A 137 -3.69 -0.05 12.22
C GLU A 137 -2.68 -0.73 13.16
N ASP A 138 -1.44 -0.92 12.70
CA ASP A 138 -0.35 -1.45 13.52
C ASP A 138 0.01 -0.50 14.69
N CYS A 139 -0.01 0.83 14.50
CA CYS A 139 0.20 1.80 15.57
C CYS A 139 -0.88 1.70 16.67
N ILE A 140 -2.16 1.53 16.29
CA ILE A 140 -3.26 1.30 17.25
C ILE A 140 -3.03 0.00 18.02
N MET A 141 -2.58 -1.06 17.33
CA MET A 141 -2.21 -2.32 17.96
C MET A 141 -1.06 -2.12 18.96
N LEU A 142 0.02 -1.42 18.59
CA LEU A 142 1.14 -1.10 19.49
C LEU A 142 0.71 -0.24 20.70
N TYR A 143 -0.22 0.69 20.51
CA TYR A 143 -0.83 1.44 21.61
C TYR A 143 -1.54 0.50 22.60
N LYS A 144 -2.36 -0.43 22.10
CA LYS A 144 -3.06 -1.41 22.95
C LYS A 144 -2.11 -2.41 23.60
N PHE A 145 -1.04 -2.82 22.92
CA PHE A 145 0.06 -3.60 23.51
C PHE A 145 0.59 -2.91 24.78
N ARG A 146 0.91 -1.62 24.68
CA ARG A 146 1.41 -0.84 25.82
C ARG A 146 0.40 -0.81 26.97
N LYS A 147 -0.88 -0.65 26.66
CA LYS A 147 -1.96 -0.68 27.67
C LYS A 147 -2.11 -2.03 28.37
N HIS A 148 -1.98 -3.13 27.63
CA HIS A 148 -1.96 -4.45 28.25
C HIS A 148 -0.73 -4.66 29.14
N MET A 149 0.44 -4.18 28.73
CA MET A 149 1.65 -4.21 29.57
C MET A 149 1.47 -3.40 30.87
N GLU A 150 0.92 -2.17 30.79
CA GLU A 150 0.60 -1.34 31.96
C GLU A 150 -0.38 -2.05 32.92
N ALA A 151 -1.36 -2.77 32.37
CA ALA A 151 -2.36 -3.55 33.10
C ALA A 151 -1.87 -4.94 33.56
N ARG A 152 -0.61 -5.30 33.30
CA ARG A 152 -0.02 -6.64 33.59
C ARG A 152 -0.76 -7.80 32.91
N GLN A 153 -1.29 -7.55 31.73
CA GLN A 153 -1.96 -8.51 30.84
C GLN A 153 -0.96 -9.03 29.79
N GLU A 154 0.05 -9.77 30.24
CA GLU A 154 1.20 -10.16 29.41
C GLU A 154 0.78 -11.05 28.23
N SER A 155 -0.15 -11.97 28.42
CA SER A 155 -0.63 -12.88 27.36
C SER A 155 -1.29 -12.10 26.21
N GLU A 156 -2.17 -11.18 26.55
CA GLU A 156 -2.87 -10.30 25.60
C GLU A 156 -1.89 -9.38 24.88
N ALA A 157 -0.94 -8.79 25.62
CA ALA A 157 0.13 -8.00 25.03
C ALA A 157 0.94 -8.82 24.01
N GLN A 158 1.38 -10.03 24.38
CA GLN A 158 2.17 -10.87 23.46
C GLN A 158 1.39 -11.29 22.22
N ASN A 159 0.09 -11.52 22.33
CA ASN A 159 -0.76 -11.80 21.16
C ASN A 159 -0.80 -10.61 20.18
N ILE A 160 -0.94 -9.39 20.70
CA ILE A 160 -0.89 -8.17 19.87
C ILE A 160 0.48 -8.02 19.22
N MET A 161 1.56 -8.14 20.00
CA MET A 161 2.92 -8.01 19.48
C MET A 161 3.21 -9.03 18.38
N LYS A 162 2.72 -10.26 18.51
CA LYS A 162 2.83 -11.30 17.48
C LYS A 162 2.13 -10.91 16.18
N MET A 163 0.95 -10.29 16.24
CA MET A 163 0.23 -9.84 15.04
C MET A 163 1.02 -8.74 14.33
N VAL A 164 1.46 -7.71 15.06
CA VAL A 164 2.23 -6.59 14.49
C VAL A 164 3.55 -7.08 13.88
N THR A 165 4.36 -7.80 14.65
CA THR A 165 5.67 -8.28 14.17
C THR A 165 5.54 -9.23 12.97
N HIS A 166 4.54 -10.11 12.94
CA HIS A 166 4.29 -10.95 11.78
C HIS A 166 3.87 -10.15 10.55
N THR A 167 2.97 -9.16 10.70
CA THR A 167 2.59 -8.24 9.62
C THR A 167 3.80 -7.54 9.02
N LEU A 168 4.63 -6.90 9.85
CA LEU A 168 5.82 -6.18 9.41
C LEU A 168 6.82 -7.14 8.73
N GLN A 169 7.09 -8.30 9.31
CA GLN A 169 7.99 -9.29 8.69
C GLN A 169 7.48 -9.79 7.33
N CYS A 170 6.17 -10.00 7.18
CA CYS A 170 5.58 -10.39 5.90
C CYS A 170 5.68 -9.28 4.86
N MET A 171 5.45 -8.03 5.25
CA MET A 171 5.63 -6.87 4.37
C MET A 171 7.08 -6.72 3.91
N ALA A 172 8.05 -6.67 4.85
CA ALA A 172 9.46 -6.50 4.52
C ALA A 172 10.06 -7.65 3.70
N ARG A 173 9.50 -8.85 3.81
CA ARG A 173 9.89 -10.01 2.97
C ARG A 173 9.15 -10.06 1.64
N GLY A 174 8.00 -9.39 1.54
CA GLY A 174 7.14 -9.36 0.36
C GLY A 174 7.79 -8.64 -0.82
N GLY A 175 7.20 -8.80 -2.00
CA GLY A 175 7.56 -8.01 -3.18
C GLY A 175 7.08 -6.56 -3.10
N VAL A 176 6.17 -6.23 -2.17
CA VAL A 176 5.80 -4.84 -1.84
C VAL A 176 6.99 -4.03 -1.32
N HIS A 177 8.02 -4.68 -0.79
CA HIS A 177 9.29 -4.05 -0.44
C HIS A 177 10.25 -4.09 -1.64
N ASP A 178 10.80 -2.95 -2.04
CA ASP A 178 11.80 -2.90 -3.11
C ASP A 178 13.16 -3.40 -2.61
N HIS A 179 13.40 -4.71 -2.73
CA HIS A 179 14.64 -5.33 -2.28
C HIS A 179 15.93 -4.84 -2.96
N VAL A 180 15.88 -4.00 -4.00
CA VAL A 180 17.10 -3.50 -4.68
C VAL A 180 17.37 -2.03 -4.37
N GLY A 181 16.34 -1.19 -4.33
CA GLY A 181 16.49 0.25 -4.01
C GLY A 181 15.96 0.67 -2.66
N GLY A 182 15.27 -0.21 -1.95
CA GLY A 182 14.63 0.12 -0.69
C GLY A 182 13.33 0.90 -0.83
N GLY A 183 12.64 1.06 0.30
CA GLY A 183 11.31 1.63 0.38
C GLY A 183 10.21 0.67 -0.10
N PHE A 184 8.96 1.05 0.14
CA PHE A 184 7.79 0.22 -0.11
C PHE A 184 6.94 0.72 -1.29
N HIS A 185 6.43 -0.20 -2.08
CA HIS A 185 5.39 0.05 -3.06
C HIS A 185 4.03 0.22 -2.36
N ARG A 186 3.07 0.86 -3.05
CA ARG A 186 1.82 1.33 -2.46
C ARG A 186 0.94 0.21 -1.91
N TYR A 187 0.81 -0.90 -2.62
CA TYR A 187 0.07 -2.07 -2.16
C TYR A 187 0.45 -3.32 -2.96
N SER A 188 0.02 -4.48 -2.50
CA SER A 188 0.09 -5.75 -3.23
C SER A 188 -1.28 -6.08 -3.83
N VAL A 189 -1.33 -6.43 -5.12
CA VAL A 189 -2.57 -6.88 -5.77
C VAL A 189 -3.05 -8.22 -5.20
N ASP A 190 -2.12 -9.02 -4.65
CA ASP A 190 -2.42 -10.29 -3.98
C ASP A 190 -2.33 -10.22 -2.45
N GLU A 191 -2.85 -11.27 -1.80
CA GLU A 191 -2.92 -11.39 -0.34
C GLU A 191 -1.56 -11.70 0.32
N CYS A 192 -0.56 -12.13 -0.45
CA CYS A 192 0.72 -12.62 0.08
C CYS A 192 1.87 -11.62 -0.06
N TRP A 193 1.52 -10.34 -0.24
CA TRP A 193 2.46 -9.22 -0.39
C TRP A 193 3.41 -9.36 -1.58
N HIS A 194 3.02 -10.10 -2.62
CA HIS A 194 3.97 -10.52 -3.65
C HIS A 194 4.00 -9.61 -4.88
N VAL A 195 2.91 -9.47 -5.62
CA VAL A 195 2.87 -8.61 -6.82
C VAL A 195 2.43 -7.20 -6.41
N PRO A 196 3.28 -6.17 -6.53
CA PRO A 196 2.94 -4.81 -6.14
C PRO A 196 2.16 -4.07 -7.21
N HIS A 197 1.41 -3.06 -6.78
CA HIS A 197 1.25 -1.85 -7.57
C HIS A 197 2.43 -0.94 -7.29
N PHE A 198 3.29 -0.71 -8.28
CA PHE A 198 4.68 -0.28 -8.08
C PHE A 198 4.90 1.19 -7.71
N GLU A 199 3.83 1.98 -7.63
CA GLU A 199 3.86 3.37 -7.17
C GLU A 199 4.47 3.45 -5.76
N LYS A 200 5.25 4.49 -5.49
CA LYS A 200 5.79 4.76 -4.15
C LYS A 200 5.37 6.15 -3.70
N MET A 201 4.64 6.23 -2.59
CA MET A 201 4.15 7.50 -2.06
C MET A 201 4.97 7.91 -0.83
N LEU A 202 5.28 9.20 -0.70
CA LEU A 202 6.01 9.74 0.45
C LEU A 202 5.31 9.43 1.79
N TYR A 203 3.99 9.61 1.84
CA TYR A 203 3.24 9.38 3.09
C TYR A 203 3.22 7.90 3.48
N ASP A 204 3.30 6.97 2.52
CA ASP A 204 3.40 5.54 2.81
C ASP A 204 4.79 5.26 3.41
N GLN A 205 5.86 5.77 2.80
CA GLN A 205 7.21 5.60 3.35
C GLN A 205 7.33 6.13 4.78
N GLY A 206 6.88 7.37 5.02
CA GLY A 206 6.99 7.99 6.34
C GLY A 206 6.26 7.22 7.43
N GLN A 207 5.02 6.79 7.16
CA GLN A 207 4.25 6.02 8.13
C GLN A 207 4.78 4.61 8.36
N ILE A 208 5.24 3.95 7.30
CA ILE A 208 5.85 2.62 7.42
C ILE A 208 7.14 2.74 8.23
N ALA A 209 8.01 3.71 7.93
CA ALA A 209 9.24 3.92 8.72
C ALA A 209 8.94 4.11 10.22
N ASN A 210 7.92 4.90 10.56
CA ASN A 210 7.54 5.14 11.96
C ASN A 210 7.14 3.85 12.68
N VAL A 211 6.29 3.00 12.09
CA VAL A 211 5.85 1.77 12.79
C VAL A 211 6.97 0.73 12.94
N TYR A 212 7.91 0.68 11.98
CA TYR A 212 9.11 -0.15 12.13
C TYR A 212 10.02 0.39 13.24
N LEU A 213 10.20 1.72 13.34
CA LEU A 213 10.97 2.35 14.42
C LEU A 213 10.32 2.13 15.79
N ASP A 214 9.00 2.29 15.91
CA ASP A 214 8.27 2.02 17.15
C ASP A 214 8.43 0.55 17.57
N THR A 215 8.34 -0.37 16.61
CA THR A 215 8.55 -1.80 16.87
C THR A 215 9.98 -2.08 17.30
N TYR A 216 10.98 -1.43 16.70
CA TYR A 216 12.38 -1.52 17.14
C TYR A 216 12.56 -1.01 18.57
N VAL A 217 12.00 0.15 18.92
CA VAL A 217 12.10 0.72 20.28
C VAL A 217 11.50 -0.22 21.32
N ILE A 218 10.40 -0.91 20.98
CA ILE A 218 9.72 -1.84 21.89
C ILE A 218 10.48 -3.16 22.02
N THR A 219 10.99 -3.71 20.92
CA THR A 219 11.54 -5.08 20.87
C THR A 219 13.05 -5.14 21.05
N GLY A 220 13.76 -4.08 20.68
CA GLY A 220 15.23 -4.07 20.53
C GLY A 220 15.75 -4.85 19.33
N ASP A 221 14.89 -5.41 18.47
CA ASP A 221 15.31 -6.24 17.33
C ASP A 221 15.77 -5.38 16.14
N GLU A 222 17.07 -5.43 15.85
CA GLU A 222 17.72 -4.63 14.81
C GLU A 222 17.12 -4.84 13.41
N TYR A 223 16.42 -5.95 13.15
CA TYR A 223 15.68 -6.19 11.91
C TYR A 223 14.71 -5.04 11.58
N TYR A 224 13.97 -4.53 12.57
CA TYR A 224 13.01 -3.46 12.29
C TYR A 224 13.73 -2.12 12.05
N SER A 225 14.85 -1.88 12.75
CA SER A 225 15.67 -0.69 12.52
C SER A 225 16.33 -0.68 11.15
N SER A 226 16.71 -1.85 10.61
CA SER A 226 17.33 -1.95 9.30
C SER A 226 16.34 -1.69 8.17
N VAL A 227 15.09 -2.18 8.30
CA VAL A 227 14.01 -1.85 7.35
C VAL A 227 13.65 -0.36 7.41
N ALA A 228 13.61 0.25 8.61
CA ALA A 228 13.40 1.69 8.71
C ALA A 228 14.52 2.50 8.03
N ARG A 229 15.80 2.09 8.20
CA ARG A 229 16.94 2.72 7.51
C ARG A 229 16.84 2.57 6.00
N ASP A 230 16.46 1.39 5.51
CA ASP A 230 16.25 1.14 4.08
C ASP A 230 15.24 2.14 3.46
N ILE A 231 14.11 2.36 4.15
CA ILE A 231 13.11 3.36 3.72
C ILE A 231 13.71 4.76 3.71
N LEU A 232 14.44 5.15 4.76
CA LEU A 232 15.04 6.48 4.87
C LEU A 232 16.16 6.71 3.85
N ASP A 233 16.91 5.68 3.49
CA ASP A 233 17.94 5.72 2.46
C ASP A 233 17.32 5.90 1.07
N TYR A 234 16.19 5.23 0.79
CA TYR A 234 15.39 5.49 -0.41
C TYR A 234 14.89 6.94 -0.45
N LEU A 235 14.25 7.42 0.62
CA LEU A 235 13.72 8.78 0.67
C LEU A 235 14.81 9.82 0.42
N ARG A 236 15.96 9.67 1.11
CA ARG A 236 17.09 10.58 0.96
C ARG A 236 17.69 10.57 -0.46
N ARG A 237 17.69 9.41 -1.13
CA ARG A 237 18.33 9.25 -2.43
C ARG A 237 17.42 9.67 -3.59
N ASP A 238 16.13 9.33 -3.54
CA ASP A 238 15.22 9.47 -4.68
C ASP A 238 14.11 10.50 -4.47
N MET A 239 13.74 10.80 -3.21
CA MET A 239 12.58 11.64 -2.89
C MET A 239 12.95 13.01 -2.31
N ILE A 240 14.25 13.28 -2.10
CA ILE A 240 14.74 14.56 -1.61
C ILE A 240 15.57 15.27 -2.68
N GLY A 241 15.18 16.50 -3.00
CA GLY A 241 15.88 17.36 -3.97
C GLY A 241 17.16 17.99 -3.42
N GLU A 242 17.96 18.58 -4.32
CA GLU A 242 19.26 19.18 -3.96
C GLU A 242 19.12 20.36 -2.98
N ASP A 243 17.98 21.07 -3.01
CA ASP A 243 17.68 22.21 -2.14
C ASP A 243 16.87 21.79 -0.89
N GLY A 244 16.66 20.49 -0.68
CA GLY A 244 15.94 19.93 0.47
C GLY A 244 14.44 19.81 0.28
N GLU A 245 13.95 19.89 -0.96
CA GLU A 245 12.58 19.55 -1.31
C GLU A 245 12.27 18.11 -0.94
N ILE A 246 11.01 17.82 -0.59
CA ILE A 246 10.55 16.45 -0.38
C ILE A 246 9.40 16.21 -1.36
N PHE A 247 9.64 15.34 -2.33
CA PHE A 247 8.73 15.03 -3.43
C PHE A 247 7.62 14.07 -2.98
N SER A 248 6.48 14.09 -3.68
CA SER A 248 5.26 13.48 -3.16
C SER A 248 5.12 12.00 -3.52
N ALA A 249 5.55 11.59 -4.72
CA ALA A 249 5.42 10.23 -5.20
C ALA A 249 6.35 9.88 -6.38
N GLU A 250 6.52 8.58 -6.62
CA GLU A 250 6.97 8.00 -7.89
C GLU A 250 5.84 7.17 -8.51
N ASP A 251 5.57 7.37 -9.80
CA ASP A 251 4.58 6.59 -10.57
C ASP A 251 4.88 5.08 -10.54
N ALA A 252 3.85 4.25 -10.74
CA ALA A 252 4.03 2.81 -10.97
C ALA A 252 4.61 2.50 -12.36
N ASP A 253 4.27 3.33 -13.35
CA ASP A 253 4.51 3.10 -14.76
C ASP A 253 5.85 3.69 -15.21
N SER A 254 6.63 2.88 -15.91
CA SER A 254 7.90 3.29 -16.52
C SER A 254 8.04 2.72 -17.93
N ALA A 255 8.87 3.35 -18.75
CA ALA A 255 9.19 2.84 -20.07
C ALA A 255 10.16 1.65 -19.94
N GLU A 256 9.96 0.59 -20.73
CA GLU A 256 10.87 -0.57 -20.75
C GLU A 256 12.26 -0.21 -21.29
N TYR A 257 12.31 0.76 -22.21
CA TYR A 257 13.52 1.31 -22.81
C TYR A 257 13.25 2.74 -23.30
N GLU A 258 14.32 3.50 -23.54
CA GLU A 258 14.22 4.88 -23.99
C GLU A 258 13.43 4.99 -25.31
N GLY A 259 12.38 5.82 -25.34
CA GLY A 259 11.50 5.97 -26.50
C GLY A 259 10.44 4.89 -26.69
N ALA A 260 10.20 4.01 -25.71
CA ALA A 260 9.12 3.02 -25.79
C ALA A 260 7.75 3.68 -26.04
N PRO A 261 6.86 3.08 -26.87
CA PRO A 261 5.60 3.70 -27.29
C PRO A 261 4.55 3.79 -26.17
N ARG A 262 4.74 3.04 -25.10
CA ARG A 262 3.91 3.07 -23.89
C ARG A 262 4.78 2.75 -22.68
N LYS A 263 4.37 3.28 -21.53
CA LYS A 263 4.85 2.83 -20.23
C LYS A 263 4.09 1.56 -19.81
N LYS A 264 4.67 0.80 -18.90
CA LYS A 264 4.09 -0.40 -18.31
C LYS A 264 4.33 -0.40 -16.80
N GLU A 265 3.45 -1.06 -16.08
CA GLU A 265 3.51 -1.18 -14.63
C GLU A 265 4.78 -1.93 -14.22
N GLY A 266 5.55 -1.35 -13.30
CA GLY A 266 6.70 -2.02 -12.68
C GLY A 266 7.91 -2.27 -13.57
N SER A 267 7.95 -1.78 -14.82
CA SER A 267 9.05 -2.06 -15.77
C SER A 267 10.45 -1.72 -15.23
N PHE A 268 10.56 -0.65 -14.46
CA PHE A 268 11.79 -0.27 -13.76
C PHE A 268 12.23 -1.32 -12.73
N TYR A 269 11.29 -1.96 -12.03
CA TYR A 269 11.54 -2.77 -10.83
C TYR A 269 11.66 -4.27 -11.09
N VAL A 270 11.01 -4.81 -12.12
CA VAL A 270 10.96 -6.26 -12.39
C VAL A 270 12.18 -6.79 -13.13
N TRP A 271 12.42 -8.10 -13.02
CA TRP A 271 13.59 -8.78 -13.59
C TRP A 271 13.24 -10.06 -14.35
N THR A 272 13.92 -10.32 -15.45
CA THR A 272 13.99 -11.67 -16.01
C THR A 272 15.06 -12.50 -15.28
N SER A 273 14.95 -13.83 -15.32
CA SER A 273 16.00 -14.71 -14.76
C SER A 273 17.34 -14.50 -15.48
N GLN A 274 17.29 -14.25 -16.80
CA GLN A 274 18.49 -14.03 -17.62
C GLN A 274 19.23 -12.75 -17.21
N GLU A 275 18.51 -11.64 -16.99
CA GLU A 275 19.13 -10.39 -16.51
C GLU A 275 19.88 -10.58 -15.18
N ILE A 276 19.32 -11.38 -14.28
CA ILE A 276 19.96 -11.70 -12.99
C ILE A 276 21.20 -12.57 -13.20
N GLU A 277 21.13 -13.58 -14.07
CA GLU A 277 22.26 -14.45 -14.41
C GLU A 277 23.41 -13.66 -15.06
N ASP A 278 23.10 -12.82 -16.04
CA ASP A 278 24.07 -11.99 -16.75
C ASP A 278 24.74 -10.97 -15.81
N THR A 279 24.00 -10.43 -14.85
CA THR A 279 24.50 -9.40 -13.92
C THR A 279 25.31 -10.01 -12.76
N LEU A 280 24.86 -11.13 -12.20
CA LEU A 280 25.41 -11.68 -10.95
C LEU A 280 26.41 -12.81 -11.15
N GLY A 281 26.44 -13.45 -12.33
CA GLY A 281 27.35 -14.55 -12.62
C GLY A 281 27.24 -15.69 -11.60
N GLU A 282 28.34 -16.03 -10.94
CA GLU A 282 28.41 -17.13 -9.96
C GLU A 282 27.44 -16.98 -8.78
N ASN A 283 27.08 -15.75 -8.41
CA ASN A 283 26.15 -15.49 -7.30
C ASN A 283 24.67 -15.55 -7.72
N ALA A 284 24.38 -15.68 -9.03
CA ALA A 284 23.01 -15.65 -9.54
C ALA A 284 22.14 -16.76 -8.94
N GLU A 285 22.65 -17.99 -8.86
CA GLU A 285 21.86 -19.11 -8.34
C GLU A 285 21.51 -18.93 -6.86
N LEU A 286 22.46 -18.41 -6.07
CA LEU A 286 22.24 -18.07 -4.67
C LEU A 286 21.15 -17.01 -4.54
N PHE A 287 21.25 -15.93 -5.30
CA PHE A 287 20.32 -14.80 -5.29
C PHE A 287 18.92 -15.21 -5.75
N LYS A 288 18.80 -15.94 -6.86
CA LYS A 288 17.53 -16.43 -7.40
C LYS A 288 16.78 -17.30 -6.40
N ASN A 289 17.52 -18.17 -5.69
CA ASN A 289 16.94 -19.03 -4.66
C ASN A 289 16.48 -18.24 -3.42
N HIS A 290 17.17 -17.16 -3.06
CA HIS A 290 16.76 -16.29 -1.95
C HIS A 290 15.46 -15.55 -2.27
N TYR A 291 15.44 -14.89 -3.43
CA TYR A 291 14.34 -14.00 -3.86
C TYR A 291 13.27 -14.69 -4.71
N TYR A 292 13.22 -16.02 -4.72
CA TYR A 292 12.20 -16.81 -5.44
C TYR A 292 12.06 -16.46 -6.92
N VAL A 293 13.19 -16.30 -7.61
CA VAL A 293 13.23 -16.03 -9.05
C VAL A 293 13.07 -17.33 -9.82
N LYS A 294 12.23 -17.30 -10.86
CA LYS A 294 12.00 -18.42 -11.77
C LYS A 294 12.34 -18.03 -13.20
N SER A 295 12.83 -19.01 -13.98
CA SER A 295 13.09 -18.83 -15.41
C SER A 295 11.83 -18.44 -16.20
N SER A 296 10.65 -18.89 -15.77
CA SER A 296 9.35 -18.54 -16.38
C SER A 296 8.74 -17.22 -15.90
N GLY A 297 9.39 -16.52 -14.97
CA GLY A 297 8.74 -15.49 -14.15
C GLY A 297 8.00 -16.08 -12.94
N ASN A 298 7.73 -15.25 -11.94
CA ASN A 298 7.10 -15.66 -10.70
C ASN A 298 5.76 -14.98 -10.40
N CYS A 299 5.37 -13.97 -11.17
CA CYS A 299 4.12 -13.22 -10.99
C CYS A 299 2.87 -14.06 -11.34
N ASP A 300 1.75 -13.74 -10.69
CA ASP A 300 0.45 -14.28 -11.09
C ASP A 300 -0.03 -13.59 -12.38
N LEU A 301 -0.22 -14.37 -13.44
CA LEU A 301 -0.65 -13.88 -14.75
C LEU A 301 -2.19 -13.90 -14.92
N SER A 302 -2.93 -14.11 -13.82
CA SER A 302 -4.38 -14.00 -13.85
C SER A 302 -4.80 -12.56 -14.18
N GLY A 303 -5.94 -12.37 -14.83
CA GLY A 303 -6.44 -11.03 -15.15
C GLY A 303 -6.81 -10.16 -13.94
N MET A 304 -6.71 -10.69 -12.71
CA MET A 304 -6.85 -9.94 -11.47
C MET A 304 -5.52 -9.30 -11.04
N SER A 305 -4.40 -9.99 -11.27
CA SER A 305 -3.06 -9.56 -10.85
C SER A 305 -2.24 -8.95 -11.99
N ASP A 306 -2.49 -9.37 -13.24
CA ASP A 306 -1.84 -8.86 -14.46
C ASP A 306 -2.90 -8.53 -15.53
N PRO A 307 -3.73 -7.50 -15.33
CA PRO A 307 -4.81 -7.16 -16.26
C PRO A 307 -4.30 -6.72 -17.65
N HIS A 308 -3.03 -6.34 -17.76
CA HIS A 308 -2.41 -5.79 -18.98
C HIS A 308 -1.41 -6.75 -19.66
N ASN A 309 -1.18 -7.95 -19.10
CA ASN A 309 -0.23 -8.97 -19.57
C ASN A 309 1.21 -8.44 -19.64
N GLU A 310 1.66 -7.77 -18.57
CA GLU A 310 2.95 -7.08 -18.49
C GLU A 310 4.00 -7.89 -17.74
N PHE A 311 3.60 -8.92 -16.97
CA PHE A 311 4.50 -9.67 -16.09
C PHE A 311 4.92 -11.05 -16.60
N SER A 312 4.60 -11.39 -17.86
CA SER A 312 5.04 -12.66 -18.46
C SER A 312 6.58 -12.75 -18.50
N GLY A 313 7.15 -13.81 -17.92
CA GLY A 313 8.60 -13.99 -17.82
C GLY A 313 9.30 -13.07 -16.81
N LYS A 314 8.53 -12.24 -16.08
CA LYS A 314 9.06 -11.27 -15.12
C LYS A 314 9.00 -11.82 -13.69
N ASN A 315 9.94 -11.37 -12.88
CA ASN A 315 10.07 -11.72 -11.48
C ASN A 315 10.01 -10.46 -10.62
N VAL A 316 9.18 -10.53 -9.57
CA VAL A 316 9.26 -9.64 -8.43
C VAL A 316 10.06 -10.34 -7.34
N LEU A 317 11.05 -9.66 -6.77
CA LEU A 317 11.88 -10.24 -5.73
C LEU A 317 11.05 -10.42 -4.45
N ILE A 318 11.04 -11.63 -3.89
CA ILE A 318 10.30 -11.94 -2.66
C ILE A 318 11.05 -12.99 -1.84
N GLU A 319 11.15 -12.79 -0.54
CA GLU A 319 11.76 -13.77 0.37
C GLU A 319 10.70 -14.77 0.85
N ARG A 320 10.77 -16.01 0.34
CA ARG A 320 9.86 -17.10 0.78
C ARG A 320 10.39 -17.87 1.98
N LYS A 321 11.67 -17.69 2.34
CA LYS A 321 12.36 -18.39 3.43
C LYS A 321 13.25 -17.40 4.19
N PRO A 322 13.37 -17.54 5.52
CA PRO A 322 14.33 -16.76 6.29
C PRO A 322 15.76 -16.90 5.75
N GLY A 323 16.51 -15.80 5.69
CA GLY A 323 17.89 -15.81 5.23
C GLY A 323 18.80 -16.75 6.03
N SER A 324 18.52 -17.00 7.31
CA SER A 324 19.26 -17.98 8.12
C SER A 324 19.13 -19.42 7.61
N LEU A 325 17.94 -19.82 7.12
CA LEU A 325 17.76 -21.13 6.49
C LEU A 325 18.47 -21.22 5.15
N MET A 326 18.49 -20.11 4.40
CA MET A 326 19.18 -20.06 3.13
C MET A 326 20.70 -20.08 3.30
N ALA A 327 21.25 -19.33 4.26
CA ALA A 327 22.66 -19.37 4.63
C ALA A 327 23.11 -20.81 4.95
N SER A 328 22.32 -21.52 5.77
CA SER A 328 22.57 -22.92 6.10
C SER A 328 22.54 -23.84 4.86
N LYS A 329 21.57 -23.66 3.94
CA LYS A 329 21.51 -24.41 2.67
C LYS A 329 22.80 -24.29 1.85
N TYR A 330 23.46 -23.14 1.89
CA TYR A 330 24.71 -22.88 1.17
C TYR A 330 25.97 -23.11 2.00
N GLY A 331 25.84 -23.59 3.24
CA GLY A 331 27.00 -23.83 4.12
C GLY A 331 27.74 -22.55 4.52
N LYS A 332 27.04 -21.41 4.58
CA LYS A 332 27.59 -20.09 4.92
C LYS A 332 27.12 -19.63 6.30
N SER A 333 27.89 -18.75 6.93
CA SER A 333 27.37 -18.01 8.08
C SER A 333 26.28 -17.04 7.63
N VAL A 334 25.42 -16.61 8.56
CA VAL A 334 24.35 -15.64 8.26
C VAL A 334 24.93 -14.33 7.73
N ASP A 335 26.02 -13.85 8.36
CA ASP A 335 26.67 -12.59 7.98
C ASP A 335 27.34 -12.67 6.61
N GLU A 336 28.05 -13.77 6.32
CA GLU A 336 28.66 -14.00 5.00
C GLU A 336 27.58 -14.05 3.92
N TYR A 337 26.47 -14.75 4.19
CA TYR A 337 25.35 -14.88 3.28
C TYR A 337 24.71 -13.52 2.95
N TYR A 338 24.44 -12.70 3.97
CA TYR A 338 23.88 -11.36 3.76
C TYR A 338 24.89 -10.39 3.13
N GLY A 339 26.19 -10.56 3.36
CA GLY A 339 27.24 -9.82 2.65
C GLY A 339 27.18 -10.07 1.13
N ILE A 340 27.11 -11.34 0.72
CA ILE A 340 26.96 -11.72 -0.70
C ILE A 340 25.66 -11.15 -1.29
N LEU A 341 24.55 -11.23 -0.55
CA LEU A 341 23.29 -10.64 -1.02
C LEU A 341 23.38 -9.13 -1.17
N GLY A 342 24.08 -8.44 -0.26
CA GLY A 342 24.34 -7.00 -0.36
C GLY A 342 25.11 -6.62 -1.62
N GLU A 343 26.19 -7.34 -1.94
CA GLU A 343 26.93 -7.13 -3.19
C GLU A 343 26.06 -7.40 -4.43
N CYS A 344 25.23 -8.44 -4.40
CA CYS A 344 24.29 -8.72 -5.49
C CYS A 344 23.27 -7.60 -5.68
N ARG A 345 22.67 -7.12 -4.59
CA ARG A 345 21.72 -5.99 -4.64
C ARG A 345 22.37 -4.74 -5.20
N GLN A 346 23.61 -4.43 -4.81
CA GLN A 346 24.32 -3.28 -5.35
C GLN A 346 24.56 -3.39 -6.86
N LYS A 347 25.01 -4.56 -7.36
CA LYS A 347 25.18 -4.77 -8.81
C LYS A 347 23.87 -4.60 -9.58
N LEU A 348 22.78 -5.15 -9.04
CA LEU A 348 21.45 -4.98 -9.65
C LEU A 348 20.97 -3.53 -9.57
N PHE A 349 21.26 -2.81 -8.48
CA PHE A 349 20.96 -1.39 -8.34
C PHE A 349 21.68 -0.57 -9.43
N ASP A 350 22.97 -0.83 -9.67
CA ASP A 350 23.77 -0.13 -10.68
C ASP A 350 23.25 -0.37 -12.11
N VAL A 351 22.76 -1.58 -12.39
CA VAL A 351 22.10 -1.90 -13.67
C VAL A 351 20.75 -1.21 -13.76
N ARG A 352 19.92 -1.30 -12.72
CA ARG A 352 18.58 -0.73 -12.69
C ARG A 352 18.58 0.79 -12.81
N SER A 353 19.58 1.45 -12.23
CA SER A 353 19.73 2.92 -12.27
C SER A 353 19.90 3.49 -13.69
N LYS A 354 20.17 2.64 -14.68
CA LYS A 354 20.27 3.03 -16.10
C LYS A 354 18.96 2.84 -16.87
N ARG A 355 17.93 2.24 -16.26
CA ARG A 355 16.61 2.06 -16.88
C ARG A 355 15.83 3.39 -16.86
N PRO A 356 14.90 3.62 -17.80
CA PRO A 356 13.99 4.75 -17.70
C PRO A 356 13.25 4.71 -16.36
N ARG A 357 13.45 5.75 -15.55
CA ARG A 357 12.83 5.82 -14.23
C ARG A 357 11.31 6.09 -14.34
N PRO A 358 10.53 5.64 -13.35
CA PRO A 358 9.16 6.14 -13.21
C PRO A 358 9.17 7.66 -13.04
N HIS A 359 8.07 8.28 -13.46
CA HIS A 359 7.93 9.73 -13.28
C HIS A 359 7.89 10.05 -11.79
N LEU A 360 8.65 11.08 -11.41
CA LEU A 360 8.66 11.63 -10.06
C LEU A 360 7.63 12.77 -10.03
N ASP A 361 6.62 12.66 -9.17
CA ASP A 361 5.72 13.77 -8.86
C ASP A 361 6.47 14.72 -7.91
N ASP A 362 7.02 15.78 -8.49
CA ASP A 362 7.86 16.77 -7.85
C ASP A 362 7.09 17.82 -7.04
N LYS A 363 5.79 17.62 -6.81
CA LYS A 363 5.03 18.46 -5.88
C LYS A 363 5.68 18.44 -4.50
N VAL A 364 6.11 19.62 -4.06
CA VAL A 364 6.76 19.81 -2.76
C VAL A 364 5.71 20.08 -1.69
N LEU A 365 5.78 19.31 -0.59
CA LEU A 365 4.96 19.57 0.59
C LEU A 365 5.49 20.80 1.35
N VAL A 366 4.86 21.96 1.14
CA VAL A 366 5.28 23.24 1.76
C VAL A 366 4.71 23.47 3.18
N HIS A 367 3.86 22.57 3.70
CA HIS A 367 3.31 22.73 5.04
C HIS A 367 2.95 21.38 5.73
N MET A 368 3.63 21.07 6.84
CA MET A 368 3.29 19.97 7.76
C MET A 368 2.18 20.35 8.76
N LEU A 369 0.96 20.68 8.32
CA LEU A 369 -0.18 20.88 9.26
C LEU A 369 -1.19 19.73 9.29
N THR A 370 -1.11 18.79 8.35
CA THR A 370 -1.87 17.52 8.35
C THR A 370 -1.07 16.34 8.91
N ALA A 371 0.18 16.60 9.29
CA ALA A 371 1.15 15.67 9.87
C ALA A 371 1.15 15.66 11.41
N ALA A 372 0.26 16.42 12.07
CA ALA A 372 0.21 16.54 13.53
C ALA A 372 -0.34 15.28 14.26
N CYS A 373 -0.40 14.14 13.54
CA CYS A 373 -0.64 12.81 14.11
C CYS A 373 0.45 11.80 13.67
N PHE A 374 1.63 12.24 13.21
CA PHE A 374 2.77 11.34 12.96
C PHE A 374 3.66 11.16 14.18
#